data_AF-A0AAV4SAE6-F1
#
_entry.id   AF-A0AAV4SAE6-F1
#
_cell.length_a   1.000
_cell.length_b   1.000
_cell.length_c   1.000
_cell.angle_alpha   90.00
_cell.angle_beta   90.00
_cell.angle_gamma   90.00
#
_symmetry.space_group_name_H-M   'P 1'
#
loop_
_entity.id
_entity.type
_entity.pdbx_description
1 polymer ?
#
loop_
_entity_poly.entity_id
_entity_poly.type
_entity_poly.pdbx_seq_one_letter_code
_entity_poly.pdbx_strand_id
1 'polypeptide(L)'
;MRLMFFVNGFHNYIMTRILHSFDLEFMEVLENSRSVDEMIAAHADYLKSLQERCLLDRRISYLKEQIFQVLYLCQTFQQMWLKGVDKISLEDLQDLEDKFSKYSNFLLCCFNTPLRRGTYLHVENLVSTMLSNTHSYHVFRNRDL
;
A
#
# COMPACT_ATOMS: atom_id res chain seq x y z
N MET A 1 -8.27 8.92 -11.82
CA MET A 1 -7.81 9.49 -10.52
C MET A 1 -7.53 8.44 -9.44
N ARG A 2 -8.33 7.36 -9.31
CA ARG A 2 -8.17 6.35 -8.25
C ARG A 2 -6.77 5.68 -8.21
N LEU A 3 -6.23 5.27 -9.36
CA LEU A 3 -4.87 4.70 -9.46
C LEU A 3 -3.77 5.67 -8.99
N MET A 4 -3.89 6.97 -9.30
CA MET A 4 -2.91 7.97 -8.89
C MET A 4 -2.89 8.16 -7.37
N PHE A 5 -4.07 8.18 -6.72
CA PHE A 5 -4.15 8.23 -5.26
C PHE A 5 -3.55 6.98 -4.61
N PHE A 6 -3.80 5.80 -5.19
CA PHE A 6 -3.19 4.57 -4.72
C PHE A 6 -1.66 4.64 -4.76
N VAL A 7 -1.09 5.01 -5.91
CA VAL A 7 0.37 5.11 -6.09
C VAL A 7 0.97 6.17 -5.18
N ASN A 8 0.35 7.34 -5.07
CA ASN A 8 0.83 8.40 -4.18
C ASN A 8 0.77 8.00 -2.70
N GLY A 9 -0.31 7.34 -2.27
CA GLY A 9 -0.44 6.81 -0.92
C GLY A 9 0.62 5.77 -0.61
N PHE A 10 0.90 4.86 -1.55
CA PHE A 10 1.97 3.88 -1.43
C PHE A 10 3.35 4.54 -1.35
N HIS A 11 3.64 5.47 -2.26
CA HIS A 11 4.92 6.17 -2.30
C HIS A 11 5.19 6.94 -1.00
N ASN A 12 4.20 7.70 -0.52
CA ASN A 12 4.31 8.46 0.73
C ASN A 12 4.54 7.54 1.93
N TYR A 13 3.93 6.36 1.95
CA TYR A 13 4.18 5.38 3.01
C TYR A 13 5.62 4.87 2.99
N ILE A 14 6.15 4.46 1.83
CA ILE A 14 7.54 4.02 1.75
C ILE A 14 8.50 5.17 2.13
N MET A 15 8.35 6.35 1.51
CA MET A 15 9.28 7.46 1.71
C MET A 15 9.23 8.03 3.14
N THR A 16 8.04 8.27 3.68
CA THR A 16 7.90 8.99 4.95
C THR A 16 7.91 8.04 6.15
N ARG A 17 7.27 6.87 6.06
CA ARG A 17 7.09 5.96 7.21
C ARG A 17 8.17 4.89 7.31
N ILE A 18 8.75 4.48 6.18
CA ILE A 18 9.79 3.47 6.17
C ILE A 18 11.16 4.11 6.11
N LEU A 19 11.41 5.03 5.17
CA LEU A 19 12.75 5.60 5.05
C LEU A 19 12.98 6.70 6.09
N HIS A 20 12.13 7.72 6.13
CA HIS A 20 12.39 8.88 6.99
C HIS A 20 12.24 8.62 8.49
N SER A 21 11.09 8.10 8.94
CA SER A 21 10.86 7.93 10.39
C SER A 21 11.65 6.77 11.00
N PHE A 22 11.93 5.73 10.22
CA PHE A 22 12.56 4.53 10.75
C PHE A 22 14.07 4.69 10.92
N ASP A 23 14.73 5.39 10.00
CA ASP A 23 16.15 5.73 10.13
C ASP A 23 16.39 6.61 11.37
N LEU A 24 15.52 7.59 11.62
CA LEU A 24 15.62 8.46 12.81
C LEU A 24 15.43 7.67 14.12
N GLU A 25 14.41 6.82 14.20
CA GLU A 25 14.15 5.96 15.38
C GLU A 25 15.36 5.07 15.68
N PHE A 26 16.02 4.52 14.65
CA PHE A 26 17.18 3.66 14.84
C PHE A 26 18.43 4.42 15.27
N MET A 27 18.69 5.57 14.66
CA MET A 27 19.85 6.40 14.99
C MET A 27 19.78 6.88 16.44
N GLU A 28 18.60 7.27 16.92
CA GLU A 28 18.40 7.65 18.33
C GLU A 28 18.70 6.49 19.29
N VAL A 29 18.28 5.26 18.97
CA VAL A 29 18.57 4.08 19.80
C VAL A 29 20.07 3.76 19.79
N LEU A 30 20.72 3.86 18.64
CA LEU A 30 22.18 3.64 18.53
C LEU A 30 22.98 4.68 19.32
N GLU A 31 22.63 5.96 19.22
CA GLU A 31 23.32 7.04 19.96
C GLU A 31 23.22 6.88 21.48
N ASN A 32 22.12 6.29 21.96
CA ASN A 32 21.89 6.04 23.38
C ASN A 32 22.45 4.70 23.89
N SER A 33 22.92 3.83 22.99
CA SER A 33 23.47 2.52 23.33
C SER A 33 24.83 2.66 24.03
N ARG A 34 25.02 1.94 25.14
CA ARG A 34 26.23 2.03 25.98
C ARG A 34 27.18 0.83 25.81
N SER A 35 26.75 -0.18 25.06
CA SER A 35 27.56 -1.36 24.76
C SER A 35 27.38 -1.84 23.33
N VAL A 36 28.36 -2.60 22.84
CA VAL A 36 28.29 -3.23 21.51
C VAL A 36 27.14 -4.24 21.46
N ASP A 37 26.86 -4.96 22.54
CA ASP A 37 25.76 -5.92 22.60
C ASP A 37 24.38 -5.22 22.49
N GLU A 38 24.23 -4.05 23.11
CA GLU A 38 23.03 -3.21 22.95
C GLU A 38 22.87 -2.73 21.50
N MET A 39 23.97 -2.32 20.85
CA MET A 39 23.93 -1.93 19.43
C MET A 39 23.55 -3.09 18.51
N ILE A 40 24.07 -4.30 18.78
CA ILE A 40 23.73 -5.51 18.02
C ILE A 40 22.24 -5.84 18.19
N ALA A 41 21.72 -5.78 19.42
CA ALA A 41 20.31 -6.02 19.70
C ALA A 41 19.41 -4.98 19.00
N ALA A 42 19.75 -3.70 19.11
CA ALA A 42 19.05 -2.61 18.43
C ALA A 42 19.02 -2.81 16.91
N HIS A 43 20.12 -3.25 16.31
CA HIS A 43 20.18 -3.52 14.88
C HIS A 43 19.32 -4.73 14.47
N ALA A 44 19.29 -5.80 15.28
CA ALA A 44 18.43 -6.94 15.03
C ALA A 44 16.94 -6.57 15.07
N ASP A 45 16.54 -5.78 16.07
CA ASP A 45 15.16 -5.26 16.20
C ASP A 45 14.81 -4.28 15.08
N TYR A 46 15.78 -3.48 14.64
CA TYR A 46 15.67 -2.62 13.46
C TYR A 46 15.37 -3.44 12.20
N LEU A 47 16.17 -4.45 11.88
CA LEU A 47 15.93 -5.27 10.68
C LEU A 47 14.59 -5.99 10.72
N LYS A 48 14.18 -6.49 11.89
CA LYS A 48 12.87 -7.13 12.08
C LYS A 48 11.72 -6.15 11.82
N SER A 49 11.78 -4.97 12.44
CA SER A 49 10.76 -3.94 12.25
C SER A 49 10.72 -3.42 10.80
N LEU A 50 11.86 -3.34 10.12
CA LEU A 50 11.93 -3.00 8.70
C LEU A 50 11.20 -4.03 7.83
N GLN A 51 11.44 -5.32 8.07
CA GLN A 51 10.79 -6.39 7.32
C GLN A 51 9.26 -6.38 7.50
N GLU A 52 8.78 -6.10 8.71
CA GLU A 52 7.35 -5.95 8.98
C GLU A 52 6.75 -4.72 8.27
N ARG A 53 7.37 -3.54 8.42
CA ARG A 53 6.88 -2.29 7.81
C ARG A 53 6.95 -2.32 6.27
N CYS A 54 7.94 -3.00 5.68
CA CYS A 54 8.09 -3.14 4.23
C CYS A 54 7.15 -4.16 3.59
N LEU A 55 6.20 -4.72 4.33
CA LEU A 55 5.28 -5.77 3.84
C LEU A 55 6.02 -7.04 3.37
N LEU A 56 7.20 -7.31 3.94
CA LEU A 56 8.02 -8.48 3.59
C LEU A 56 7.74 -9.68 4.47
N ASP A 57 6.93 -9.51 5.52
CA ASP A 57 6.52 -10.60 6.38
C ASP A 57 5.60 -11.59 5.63
N ARG A 58 5.90 -12.89 5.76
CA ARG A 58 5.13 -13.97 5.11
C ARG A 58 3.66 -13.98 5.54
N ARG A 59 3.33 -13.51 6.74
CA ARG A 59 1.96 -13.41 7.27
C ARG A 59 1.09 -12.42 6.49
N ILE A 60 1.69 -11.50 5.76
CA ILE A 60 1.01 -10.47 4.94
C ILE A 60 1.40 -10.54 3.47
N SER A 61 1.97 -11.68 3.02
CA SER A 61 2.40 -11.87 1.63
C SER A 61 1.24 -11.69 0.64
N TYR A 62 0.03 -12.09 1.01
CA TYR A 62 -1.17 -11.91 0.18
C TYR A 62 -1.52 -10.42 -0.01
N LEU A 63 -1.32 -9.57 1.00
CA LEU A 63 -1.51 -8.10 0.87
C LEU A 63 -0.48 -7.52 -0.09
N LYS A 64 0.78 -7.93 0.06
CA LYS A 64 1.85 -7.55 -0.85
C LYS A 64 1.46 -7.87 -2.29
N GLU A 65 1.03 -9.11 -2.55
CA GLU A 65 0.60 -9.54 -3.89
C GLU A 65 -0.51 -8.64 -4.47
N GLN A 66 -1.53 -8.28 -3.70
CA GLN A 66 -2.59 -7.39 -4.20
C GLN A 66 -2.09 -5.98 -4.50
N ILE A 67 -1.19 -5.43 -3.69
CA ILE A 67 -0.56 -4.13 -3.96
C ILE A 67 0.22 -4.18 -5.28
N PHE A 68 0.98 -5.27 -5.52
CA PHE A 68 1.67 -5.47 -6.79
C PHE A 68 0.71 -5.59 -7.98
N GLN A 69 -0.44 -6.25 -7.82
CA GLN A 69 -1.45 -6.31 -8.88
C GLN A 69 -1.97 -4.91 -9.25
N VAL A 70 -2.21 -4.04 -8.26
CA VAL A 70 -2.62 -2.65 -8.53
C VAL A 70 -1.50 -1.86 -9.22
N LEU A 71 -0.24 -2.02 -8.80
CA LEU A 71 0.90 -1.39 -9.49
C LEU A 71 1.03 -1.87 -10.94
N TYR A 72 0.78 -3.16 -11.19
CA TYR A 72 0.74 -3.71 -12.54
C TYR A 72 -0.40 -3.12 -13.38
N LEU A 73 -1.57 -2.86 -12.78
CA LEU A 73 -2.65 -2.14 -13.46
C LEU A 73 -2.25 -0.70 -13.83
N CYS A 74 -1.52 0.00 -12.96
CA CYS A 74 -0.98 1.32 -13.28
C CYS A 74 -0.06 1.27 -14.51
N GLN A 75 0.83 0.27 -14.56
CA GLN A 75 1.71 0.06 -15.71
C GLN A 75 0.92 -0.31 -16.98
N THR A 76 -0.09 -1.16 -16.86
CA THR A 76 -0.98 -1.54 -17.98
C THR A 76 -1.70 -0.32 -18.53
N PHE A 77 -2.29 0.51 -17.65
CA PHE A 77 -2.94 1.76 -18.03
C PHE A 77 -1.98 2.71 -18.73
N GLN A 78 -0.75 2.87 -18.22
CA GLN A 78 0.27 3.68 -18.86
C GLN A 78 0.59 3.19 -20.28
N GLN A 79 0.76 1.88 -20.46
CA GLN A 79 1.03 1.29 -21.78
C GLN A 79 -0.13 1.48 -22.76
N MET A 80 -1.38 1.35 -22.30
CA MET A 80 -2.56 1.64 -23.11
C MET A 80 -2.56 3.11 -23.55
N TRP A 81 -2.33 4.03 -22.61
CA TRP A 81 -2.26 5.46 -22.89
C TRP A 81 -1.21 5.81 -23.95
N LEU A 82 -0.02 5.22 -23.85
CA LEU A 82 1.08 5.43 -24.79
C LEU A 82 0.79 4.92 -26.21
N LYS A 83 -0.10 3.93 -26.37
CA LYS A 83 -0.50 3.42 -27.69
C LYS A 83 -1.42 4.37 -28.47
N GLY A 84 -1.94 5.40 -27.81
CA GLY A 84 -2.89 6.36 -28.36
C GLY A 84 -4.29 6.14 -27.82
N VAL A 85 -4.96 7.23 -27.45
CA VAL A 85 -6.31 7.23 -26.86
C VAL A 85 -7.35 6.69 -27.86
N ASP A 86 -7.10 6.88 -29.15
CA ASP A 86 -7.89 6.35 -30.27
C ASP A 86 -7.92 4.82 -30.34
N LYS A 87 -6.95 4.15 -29.70
CA LYS A 87 -6.84 2.68 -29.68
C LYS A 87 -7.36 2.05 -28.39
N ILE A 88 -7.84 2.85 -27.45
CA ILE A 88 -8.38 2.37 -26.18
C ILE A 88 -9.88 2.19 -26.33
N SER A 89 -10.35 0.94 -26.23
CA SER A 89 -11.78 0.67 -26.23
C SER A 89 -12.40 0.98 -24.86
N LEU A 90 -13.71 1.23 -24.84
CA LEU A 90 -14.45 1.37 -23.59
C LEU A 90 -14.42 0.07 -22.75
N GLU A 91 -14.39 -1.09 -23.42
CA GLU A 91 -14.29 -2.40 -22.79
C GLU A 91 -12.97 -2.57 -22.04
N ASP A 92 -11.85 -2.13 -22.62
CA ASP A 92 -10.54 -2.20 -21.96
C ASP A 92 -10.51 -1.31 -20.69
N LEU A 93 -11.13 -0.14 -20.73
CA LEU A 93 -11.24 0.75 -19.58
C LEU A 93 -12.14 0.18 -18.47
N GLN A 94 -13.24 -0.50 -18.85
CA GLN A 94 -14.13 -1.18 -17.90
C GLN A 94 -13.42 -2.35 -17.23
N ASP A 95 -12.73 -3.20 -18.00
CA ASP A 95 -11.97 -4.34 -17.45
C ASP A 95 -10.88 -3.87 -16.47
N LEU A 96 -10.20 -2.76 -16.79
CA LEU A 96 -9.20 -2.17 -15.91
C LEU A 96 -9.80 -1.63 -14.61
N GLU A 97 -10.96 -0.98 -14.67
CA GLU A 97 -11.68 -0.47 -13.50
C GLU A 97 -12.25 -1.59 -12.63
N ASP A 98 -12.75 -2.66 -13.24
CA ASP A 98 -13.26 -3.86 -12.55
C ASP A 98 -12.14 -4.58 -11.81
N LYS A 99 -10.99 -4.76 -12.48
CA LYS A 99 -9.78 -5.32 -11.85
C LYS A 99 -9.30 -4.45 -10.69
N PHE A 100 -9.22 -3.13 -10.89
CA PHE A 100 -8.82 -2.21 -9.82
C PHE A 100 -9.78 -2.27 -8.62
N SER A 101 -11.09 -2.30 -8.88
CA SER A 101 -12.11 -2.38 -7.85
C SER A 101 -12.05 -3.71 -7.10
N LYS A 102 -11.80 -4.82 -7.80
CA LYS A 102 -11.59 -6.14 -7.19
C LYS A 102 -10.42 -6.14 -6.21
N TYR A 103 -9.25 -5.67 -6.64
CA TYR A 103 -8.06 -5.64 -5.78
C TYR A 103 -8.22 -4.65 -4.61
N SER A 104 -8.82 -3.48 -4.86
CA SER A 104 -9.10 -2.48 -3.82
C SER A 104 -10.06 -3.00 -2.76
N ASN A 105 -11.14 -3.67 -3.17
CA ASN A 105 -12.11 -4.26 -2.25
C ASN A 105 -11.47 -5.40 -1.44
N PHE A 106 -10.64 -6.23 -2.07
CA PHE A 106 -9.90 -7.26 -1.34
C PHE A 106 -9.00 -6.65 -0.26
N LEU A 107 -8.23 -5.60 -0.61
CA LEU A 107 -7.40 -4.87 0.35
C LEU A 107 -8.28 -4.40 1.52
N LEU A 108 -9.36 -3.65 1.27
CA LEU A 108 -10.29 -3.19 2.31
C LEU A 108 -10.84 -4.33 3.17
N CYS A 109 -11.24 -5.45 2.57
CA CYS A 109 -11.76 -6.61 3.30
C CYS A 109 -10.70 -7.19 4.25
N CYS A 110 -9.45 -7.32 3.81
CA CYS A 110 -8.37 -7.81 4.67
C CYS A 110 -8.14 -6.96 5.91
N PHE A 111 -8.39 -5.64 5.84
CA PHE A 111 -8.27 -4.73 7.01
C PHE A 111 -9.53 -4.65 7.86
N ASN A 112 -10.71 -4.77 7.26
CA ASN A 112 -11.99 -4.78 8.00
C ASN A 112 -12.25 -6.11 8.73
N THR A 113 -11.54 -7.18 8.34
CA THR A 113 -11.54 -8.43 9.10
C THR A 113 -10.76 -8.21 10.40
N PRO A 114 -11.18 -8.77 11.56
CA PRO A 114 -10.52 -8.59 12.87
C PRO A 114 -9.13 -9.25 12.99
N LEU A 115 -8.34 -9.27 11.90
CA LEU A 115 -6.93 -9.62 11.90
C LEU A 115 -6.14 -8.54 12.67
N ARG A 116 -6.21 -8.66 14.01
CA ARG A 116 -5.33 -8.08 15.02
C ARG A 116 -5.13 -6.56 14.92
N ARG A 117 -6.17 -5.81 15.34
CA ARG A 117 -6.05 -4.41 15.79
C ARG A 117 -4.81 -4.27 16.68
N GLY A 118 -3.78 -3.56 16.21
CA GLY A 118 -2.54 -3.31 16.96
C GLY A 118 -1.25 -3.67 16.21
N THR A 119 -1.12 -4.90 15.69
CA THR A 119 0.16 -5.35 15.08
C THR A 119 0.48 -4.70 13.73
N TYR A 120 -0.54 -4.27 12.99
CA TYR A 120 -0.38 -3.74 11.63
C TYR A 120 -1.04 -2.36 11.45
N LEU A 121 -1.13 -1.56 12.51
CA LEU A 121 -1.77 -0.23 12.47
C LEU A 121 -1.18 0.67 11.37
N HIS A 122 0.12 0.54 11.11
CA HIS A 122 0.79 1.27 10.03
C HIS A 122 0.29 0.85 8.62
N VAL A 123 -0.08 -0.42 8.44
CA VAL A 123 -0.64 -0.94 7.18
C VAL A 123 -2.10 -0.54 7.01
N GLU A 124 -2.87 -0.47 8.11
CA GLU A 124 -4.25 0.04 8.09
C GLU A 124 -4.30 1.50 7.61
N ASN A 125 -3.43 2.34 8.18
CA ASN A 125 -3.29 3.74 7.75
C ASN A 125 -2.85 3.86 6.29
N LEU A 126 -1.96 2.97 5.84
CA LEU A 126 -1.54 2.90 4.44
C LEU A 126 -2.73 2.64 3.52
N VAL A 127 -3.54 1.61 3.78
CA VAL A 127 -4.66 1.27 2.91
C VAL A 127 -5.78 2.30 2.96
N SER A 128 -6.04 2.90 4.12
CA SER A 128 -6.93 4.06 4.23
C SER A 128 -6.44 5.23 3.36
N THR A 129 -5.14 5.52 3.38
CA THR A 129 -4.56 6.60 2.56
C THR A 129 -4.64 6.28 1.05
N MET A 130 -4.32 5.04 0.66
CA MET A 130 -4.40 4.57 -0.73
C MET A 130 -5.82 4.59 -1.30
N LEU A 131 -6.82 4.31 -0.47
CA LEU A 131 -8.20 4.05 -0.88
C LEU A 131 -9.19 5.13 -0.40
N SER A 132 -8.72 6.23 0.18
CA SER A 132 -9.53 7.31 0.75
C SER A 132 -10.63 7.87 -0.17
N ASN A 133 -10.47 7.78 -1.50
CA ASN A 133 -11.45 8.23 -2.49
C ASN A 133 -12.24 7.09 -3.19
N THR A 134 -12.06 5.82 -2.80
CA THR A 134 -12.83 4.72 -3.41
C THR A 134 -14.26 4.64 -2.87
N HIS A 135 -14.53 5.20 -1.69
CA HIS A 135 -15.89 5.24 -1.11
C HIS A 135 -16.86 6.19 -1.83
N SER A 136 -16.36 7.13 -2.64
CA SER A 136 -17.22 8.12 -3.33
C SER A 136 -18.00 7.57 -4.53
N TYR A 137 -17.71 6.34 -4.99
CA TYR A 137 -18.35 5.77 -6.19
C TYR A 137 -19.55 4.86 -5.92
N HIS A 138 -19.76 4.41 -4.67
CA HIS A 138 -21.03 3.75 -4.32
C HIS A 138 -22.23 4.70 -4.30
N VAL A 139 -21.99 6.03 -4.30
CA VAL A 139 -23.06 7.04 -4.34
C VAL A 139 -23.56 7.32 -5.76
N PHE A 140 -22.75 7.08 -6.80
CA PHE A 140 -23.14 7.35 -8.19
C PHE A 140 -23.86 6.19 -8.88
N ARG A 141 -23.83 4.97 -8.33
CA ARG A 141 -24.56 3.81 -8.87
C ARG A 141 -26.01 3.69 -8.35
N ASN A 142 -26.39 4.47 -7.35
CA ASN A 142 -27.75 4.47 -6.76
C ASN A 142 -28.62 5.65 -7.21
N ARG A 143 -28.29 6.31 -8.33
CA ARG A 143 -29.10 7.42 -8.90
C ARG A 143 -29.73 7.12 -10.25
N ASP A 144 -29.78 5.86 -10.67
CA ASP A 144 -30.55 5.42 -11.83
C ASP A 144 -31.54 4.33 -11.41
N LEU A 145 -32.61 4.76 -10.73
CA LEU A 145 -33.92 4.09 -10.60
C LEU A 145 -34.97 5.15 -10.23
#